data_AF-A0A1S4B427-F1
#
_entry.id   AF-A0A1S4B427-F1
#
_cell.length_a   1.000
_cell.length_b   1.000
_cell.length_c   1.000
_cell.angle_alpha   90.00
_cell.angle_beta   90.00
_cell.angle_gamma   90.00
#
_symmetry.space_group_name_H-M   'P 1'
#
loop_
_entity.id
_entity.type
_entity.pdbx_description
1 polymer ?
#
loop_
_entity_poly.entity_id
_entity_poly.type
_entity_poly.pdbx_seq_one_letter_code
_entity_poly.pdbx_strand_id
1 'polypeptide(L)'
;QECIFRQAYKKGKRVHWQMMVVGFVPNEYLTIKLLILYAKAGDLDTAHIIFDKLQFKCLVSWNAMIAGYVQKGMEEIGLSLYHNMKQRGVLPDQYTFASVFRACASLAVLEQGKQAHALLIKSQISGNIVVNSALMDMYFKCSCPSDGYLVFCKSLERNVITWTALISGYGQNGRIKDVLESFHRMIDEGFRPNHITFLAVLSACSHGGLVDRGKEYFSLMMRDYGLRPRGKHYAAIVDLLGRAGRLQEAHEFVQNSRCGEHPVLWGALLGACLWNNVAEVRRLMKDSGVKKESVAIIKSDKDTRYGLDSIVTHDGDRLPCWPLANLSSFKQRCGSEAYSKLEVIGIDEAQFFEDLYDFCTEAADHDGKIVIVAGLDGDYLRRSFGSVLDIIPIADTVTKLTSRCELCGKRASFTLRKTGETRTELIAGADVYMPVCRKHYVSGQVVKEATRSVLDSQKVQCSSVL
;
A
#
# COMPACT_ATOMS: atom_id res chain seq x y z
N GLN A 1 -10.37 -35.21 4.87
CA GLN A 1 -9.10 -35.18 4.11
C GLN A 1 -9.29 -34.57 2.72
N GLU A 2 -10.14 -35.16 1.86
CA GLU A 2 -10.34 -34.69 0.47
C GLU A 2 -10.77 -33.22 0.36
N CYS A 3 -11.62 -32.75 1.27
CA CYS A 3 -12.06 -31.34 1.30
C CYS A 3 -10.89 -30.38 1.53
N ILE A 4 -9.85 -30.77 2.28
CA ILE A 4 -8.65 -29.95 2.52
C ILE A 4 -7.78 -29.93 1.26
N PHE A 5 -7.62 -31.09 0.62
CA PHE A 5 -6.80 -31.25 -0.58
C PHE A 5 -7.37 -30.45 -1.77
N ARG A 6 -8.68 -30.54 -2.01
CA ARG A 6 -9.37 -29.81 -3.09
C ARG A 6 -9.76 -28.37 -2.74
N GLN A 7 -9.33 -27.85 -1.59
CA GLN A 7 -9.74 -26.52 -1.07
C GLN A 7 -11.27 -26.34 -0.98
N ALA A 8 -12.03 -27.43 -0.83
CA ALA A 8 -13.48 -27.43 -0.73
C ALA A 8 -13.95 -27.22 0.73
N TYR A 9 -13.51 -26.12 1.34
CA TYR A 9 -13.66 -25.86 2.77
C TYR A 9 -15.12 -25.83 3.24
N LYS A 10 -16.03 -25.23 2.45
CA LYS A 10 -17.47 -25.20 2.74
C LYS A 10 -18.07 -26.60 2.89
N LYS A 11 -17.68 -27.54 2.02
CA LYS A 11 -18.12 -28.95 2.11
C LYS A 11 -17.55 -29.62 3.37
N GLY A 12 -16.28 -29.37 3.67
CA GLY A 12 -15.65 -29.88 4.90
C GLY A 12 -16.36 -29.41 6.17
N LYS A 13 -16.72 -28.12 6.26
CA LYS A 13 -17.47 -27.57 7.40
C LYS A 13 -18.85 -28.22 7.55
N ARG A 14 -19.56 -28.47 6.44
CA ARG A 14 -20.84 -29.20 6.45
C ARG A 14 -20.70 -30.62 6.98
N VAL A 15 -19.62 -31.33 6.62
CA VAL A 15 -19.35 -32.67 7.15
C VAL A 15 -19.10 -32.62 8.66
N HIS A 16 -18.32 -31.64 9.13
CA HIS A 16 -18.09 -31.48 10.57
C HIS A 16 -19.38 -31.14 11.33
N TRP A 17 -20.23 -30.25 10.79
CA TRP A 17 -21.54 -29.97 11.36
C TRP A 17 -22.40 -31.23 11.48
N GLN A 18 -22.45 -32.06 10.43
CA GLN A 18 -23.18 -33.32 10.47
C GLN A 18 -22.64 -34.27 11.55
N MET A 19 -21.31 -34.35 11.73
CA MET A 19 -20.69 -35.13 12.81
C MET A 19 -21.20 -34.69 14.17
N MET A 20 -21.30 -33.37 14.41
CA MET A 20 -21.82 -32.84 15.67
C MET A 20 -23.31 -33.19 15.88
N VAL A 21 -24.14 -33.05 14.84
CA VAL A 21 -25.59 -33.33 14.92
C VAL A 21 -25.86 -34.79 15.27
N VAL A 22 -25.08 -35.73 14.74
CA VAL A 22 -25.24 -37.17 15.03
C VAL A 22 -24.53 -37.61 16.32
N GLY A 23 -23.93 -36.70 17.07
CA GLY A 23 -23.19 -37.01 18.30
C GLY A 23 -21.88 -37.75 18.06
N PHE A 24 -21.31 -37.70 16.86
CA PHE A 24 -20.04 -38.34 16.56
C PHE A 24 -18.88 -37.56 17.18
N VAL A 25 -18.10 -38.22 18.04
CA VAL A 25 -16.93 -37.63 18.70
C VAL A 25 -15.68 -37.93 17.87
N PRO A 26 -15.03 -36.92 17.25
CA PRO A 26 -13.80 -37.12 16.49
C PRO A 26 -12.67 -37.64 17.37
N ASN A 27 -11.91 -38.62 16.88
CA ASN A 27 -10.64 -38.99 17.49
C ASN A 27 -9.59 -37.87 17.26
N GLU A 28 -8.44 -37.97 17.93
CA GLU A 28 -7.42 -36.91 17.88
C GLU A 28 -6.89 -36.66 16.45
N TYR A 29 -6.69 -37.72 15.66
CA TYR A 29 -6.30 -37.60 14.26
C TYR A 29 -7.31 -36.78 13.45
N LEU A 30 -8.60 -37.10 13.55
CA LEU A 30 -9.65 -36.37 12.83
C LEU A 30 -9.78 -34.94 13.36
N THR A 31 -9.61 -34.72 14.67
CA THR A 31 -9.59 -33.40 15.29
C THR A 31 -8.48 -32.52 14.71
N ILE A 32 -7.27 -33.05 14.52
CA ILE A 32 -6.16 -32.36 13.84
C ILE A 32 -6.51 -32.06 12.37
N LYS A 33 -7.22 -32.94 11.67
CA LYS A 33 -7.68 -32.64 10.30
C LYS A 33 -8.73 -31.54 10.26
N LEU A 34 -9.65 -31.52 11.22
CA LEU A 34 -10.63 -30.45 11.37
C LEU A 34 -9.92 -29.13 11.67
N LEU A 35 -8.95 -29.12 12.58
CA LEU A 35 -8.09 -27.96 12.85
C LEU A 35 -7.48 -27.38 11.56
N ILE A 36 -6.80 -28.23 10.77
CA ILE A 36 -6.18 -27.83 9.50
C ILE A 36 -7.25 -27.31 8.51
N LEU A 37 -8.42 -27.93 8.46
CA LEU A 37 -9.53 -27.51 7.60
C LEU A 37 -9.98 -26.09 7.96
N TYR A 38 -10.24 -25.81 9.24
CA TYR A 38 -10.70 -24.50 9.70
C TYR A 38 -9.63 -23.41 9.54
N ALA A 39 -8.38 -23.71 9.91
CA ALA A 39 -7.26 -22.79 9.73
C ALA A 39 -7.07 -22.39 8.26
N LYS A 40 -7.08 -23.37 7.33
CA LYS A 40 -6.98 -23.09 5.88
C LYS A 40 -8.22 -22.40 5.30
N ALA A 41 -9.39 -22.60 5.90
CA ALA A 41 -10.61 -21.89 5.53
C ALA A 41 -10.60 -20.42 5.99
N GLY A 42 -9.65 -20.01 6.84
CA GLY A 42 -9.57 -18.68 7.44
C GLY A 42 -10.48 -18.47 8.65
N ASP A 43 -11.12 -19.53 9.14
CA ASP A 43 -11.95 -19.51 10.36
C ASP A 43 -11.07 -19.89 11.54
N LEU A 44 -10.27 -18.90 11.96
CA LEU A 44 -9.21 -19.10 12.94
C LEU A 44 -9.75 -19.20 14.37
N ASP A 45 -10.91 -18.64 14.66
CA ASP A 45 -11.57 -18.78 15.97
C ASP A 45 -11.95 -20.24 16.22
N THR A 46 -12.63 -20.87 15.26
CA THR A 46 -12.98 -22.29 15.37
C THR A 46 -11.73 -23.16 15.42
N ALA A 47 -10.71 -22.82 14.62
CA ALA A 47 -9.43 -23.52 14.66
C ALA A 47 -8.78 -23.42 16.05
N HIS A 48 -8.79 -22.24 16.67
CA HIS A 48 -8.22 -22.03 18.00
C HIS A 48 -8.96 -22.81 19.09
N ILE A 49 -10.30 -22.82 19.04
CA ILE A 49 -11.12 -23.63 19.97
C ILE A 49 -10.77 -25.12 19.84
N ILE A 50 -10.62 -25.62 18.61
CA ILE A 50 -10.24 -27.02 18.37
C ILE A 50 -8.81 -27.27 18.88
N PHE A 51 -7.89 -26.34 18.63
CA PHE A 51 -6.51 -26.42 19.07
C PHE A 51 -6.40 -26.50 20.59
N ASP A 52 -7.12 -25.65 21.31
CA ASP A 52 -7.10 -25.61 22.78
C ASP A 52 -7.63 -26.92 23.38
N LYS A 53 -8.65 -27.51 22.77
CA LYS A 53 -9.24 -28.81 23.15
C LYS A 53 -8.32 -30.01 22.89
N LEU A 54 -7.27 -29.89 22.08
CA LEU A 54 -6.32 -31.00 21.89
C LEU A 54 -5.58 -31.31 23.20
N GLN A 55 -5.69 -32.56 23.63
CA GLN A 55 -4.94 -33.09 24.78
C GLN A 55 -3.43 -33.05 24.49
N PHE A 56 -3.02 -33.51 23.30
CA PHE A 56 -1.64 -33.44 22.86
C PHE A 56 -1.49 -32.60 21.59
N LYS A 57 -0.84 -31.44 21.74
CA LYS A 57 -0.55 -30.52 20.62
C LYS A 57 0.76 -30.95 19.95
N CYS A 58 0.65 -31.70 18.85
CA CYS A 58 1.80 -32.15 18.07
C CYS A 58 2.31 -31.08 17.08
N LEU A 59 3.49 -31.30 16.50
CA LEU A 59 4.13 -30.41 15.50
C LEU A 59 3.17 -29.97 14.38
N VAL A 60 2.34 -30.89 13.86
CA VAL A 60 1.38 -30.60 12.78
C VAL A 60 0.32 -29.59 13.23
N SER A 61 -0.18 -29.71 14.46
CA SER A 61 -1.19 -28.80 15.01
C SER A 61 -0.62 -27.38 15.22
N TRP A 62 0.60 -27.28 15.75
CA TRP A 62 1.32 -26.01 15.88
C TRP A 62 1.56 -25.36 14.53
N ASN A 63 2.08 -26.11 13.56
CA ASN A 63 2.34 -25.61 12.21
C ASN A 63 1.06 -25.12 11.52
N ALA A 64 -0.06 -25.82 11.69
CA ALA A 64 -1.34 -25.41 11.13
C ALA A 64 -1.80 -24.06 11.70
N MET A 65 -1.66 -23.87 13.02
CA MET A 65 -2.07 -22.64 13.69
C MET A 65 -1.14 -21.46 13.37
N ILE A 66 0.17 -21.65 13.48
CA ILE A 66 1.17 -20.63 13.16
C ILE A 66 1.00 -20.18 11.70
N ALA A 67 0.94 -21.13 10.75
CA ALA A 67 0.75 -20.80 9.35
C ALA A 67 -0.61 -20.15 9.07
N GLY A 68 -1.67 -20.58 9.76
CA GLY A 68 -3.02 -20.02 9.63
C GLY A 68 -3.07 -18.53 9.99
N TYR A 69 -2.54 -18.17 11.17
CA TYR A 69 -2.47 -16.78 11.61
C TYR A 69 -1.58 -15.91 10.71
N VAL A 70 -0.38 -16.39 10.37
CA VAL A 70 0.56 -15.65 9.51
C VAL A 70 -0.01 -15.42 8.11
N GLN A 71 -0.75 -16.38 7.55
CA GLN A 71 -1.39 -16.21 6.22
C GLN A 71 -2.57 -15.23 6.23
N LYS A 72 -3.07 -14.85 7.40
CA LYS A 72 -4.18 -13.91 7.57
C LYS A 72 -3.76 -12.54 8.07
N GLY A 73 -2.46 -12.23 8.05
CA GLY A 73 -1.96 -10.92 8.49
C GLY A 73 -2.04 -10.73 10.01
N MET A 74 -2.09 -11.83 10.77
CA MET A 74 -2.03 -11.83 12.23
C MET A 74 -0.69 -12.42 12.68
N GLU A 75 0.40 -11.86 12.17
CA GLU A 75 1.75 -12.36 12.36
C GLU A 75 2.18 -12.41 13.83
N GLU A 76 1.75 -11.44 14.64
CA GLU A 76 2.07 -11.37 16.07
C GLU A 76 1.55 -12.59 16.84
N ILE A 77 0.31 -13.00 16.55
CA ILE A 77 -0.30 -14.21 17.14
C ILE A 77 0.46 -15.45 16.67
N GLY A 78 0.83 -15.51 15.39
CA GLY A 78 1.66 -16.57 14.84
C GLY A 78 3.01 -16.71 15.55
N LEU A 79 3.69 -15.60 15.84
CA LEU A 79 4.95 -15.57 16.59
C LEU A 79 4.77 -15.94 18.06
N SER A 80 3.67 -15.52 18.68
CA SER A 80 3.30 -15.94 20.05
C SER A 80 3.10 -17.45 20.13
N LEU A 81 2.38 -18.05 19.17
CA LEU A 81 2.21 -19.50 19.08
C LEU A 81 3.54 -20.23 18.87
N TYR A 82 4.44 -19.68 18.04
CA TYR A 82 5.79 -20.20 17.89
C TYR A 82 6.60 -20.16 19.20
N HIS A 83 6.46 -19.09 19.99
CA HIS A 83 7.10 -19.00 21.30
C HIS A 83 6.55 -20.06 22.25
N ASN A 84 5.23 -20.23 22.32
CA ASN A 84 4.57 -21.26 23.12
C ASN A 84 4.97 -22.69 22.70
N MET A 85 5.06 -22.95 21.40
CA MET A 85 5.56 -24.22 20.85
C MET A 85 6.95 -24.56 21.40
N LYS A 86 7.87 -23.58 21.40
CA LYS A 86 9.22 -23.74 21.95
C LYS A 86 9.23 -23.94 23.46
N GLN A 87 8.44 -23.17 24.22
CA GLN A 87 8.34 -23.33 25.68
C GLN A 87 7.85 -24.72 26.08
N ARG A 88 7.01 -25.35 25.25
CA ARG A 88 6.54 -26.73 25.45
C ARG A 88 7.52 -27.80 24.93
N GLY A 89 8.72 -27.42 24.51
CA GLY A 89 9.75 -28.34 24.04
C GLY A 89 9.48 -28.96 22.66
N VAL A 90 8.51 -28.45 21.90
CA VAL A 90 8.23 -28.96 20.55
C VAL A 90 9.22 -28.32 19.58
N LEU A 91 10.05 -29.15 18.93
CA LEU A 91 11.08 -28.69 18.00
C LEU A 91 10.48 -28.16 16.70
N PRO A 92 10.83 -26.92 16.28
CA PRO A 92 10.42 -26.37 14.99
C PRO A 92 10.98 -27.14 13.79
N ASP A 93 10.18 -27.29 12.74
CA ASP A 93 10.58 -27.88 11.46
C ASP A 93 10.65 -26.83 10.34
N GLN A 94 10.91 -27.28 9.10
CA GLN A 94 10.98 -26.37 7.94
C GLN A 94 9.70 -25.56 7.72
N TYR A 95 8.52 -26.11 8.04
CA TYR A 95 7.25 -25.40 7.86
C TYR A 95 7.02 -24.36 8.96
N THR A 96 7.45 -24.68 10.19
CA THR A 96 7.49 -23.70 11.28
C THR A 96 8.36 -22.51 10.88
N PHE A 97 9.61 -22.76 10.49
CA PHE A 97 10.56 -21.69 10.15
C PHE A 97 10.12 -20.86 8.95
N ALA A 98 9.59 -21.47 7.89
CA ALA A 98 9.07 -20.73 6.75
C ALA A 98 7.93 -19.77 7.15
N SER A 99 7.07 -20.18 8.09
CA SER A 99 5.97 -19.34 8.60
C SER A 99 6.50 -18.23 9.52
N VAL A 100 7.45 -18.57 10.41
CA VAL A 100 8.07 -17.61 11.33
C VAL A 100 8.87 -16.55 10.58
N PHE A 101 9.69 -16.92 9.59
CA PHE A 101 10.43 -15.93 8.81
C PHE A 101 9.50 -15.04 8.00
N ARG A 102 8.42 -15.58 7.43
CA ARG A 102 7.39 -14.75 6.79
C ARG A 102 6.76 -13.76 7.77
N ALA A 103 6.45 -14.21 8.99
CA ALA A 103 5.92 -13.36 10.03
C ALA A 103 6.88 -12.23 10.40
N CYS A 104 8.16 -12.56 10.61
CA CYS A 104 9.19 -11.59 10.91
C CYS A 104 9.42 -10.60 9.76
N ALA A 105 9.29 -11.06 8.51
CA ALA A 105 9.41 -10.25 7.31
C ALA A 105 8.28 -9.22 7.17
N SER A 106 7.03 -9.61 7.45
CA SER A 106 5.88 -8.70 7.44
C SER A 106 5.98 -7.64 8.53
N LEU A 107 6.39 -8.05 9.75
CA LEU A 107 6.48 -7.16 10.91
C LEU A 107 7.81 -6.36 10.97
N ALA A 108 8.75 -6.63 10.06
CA ALA A 108 10.11 -6.07 10.07
C ALA A 108 10.87 -6.25 11.40
N VAL A 109 10.68 -7.39 12.08
CA VAL A 109 11.26 -7.69 13.40
C VAL A 109 12.56 -8.51 13.31
N LEU A 110 13.65 -7.83 12.94
CA LEU A 110 14.95 -8.44 12.64
C LEU A 110 15.49 -9.34 13.76
N GLU A 111 15.43 -8.90 15.02
CA GLU A 111 16.06 -9.62 16.14
C GLU A 111 15.37 -10.96 16.42
N GLN A 112 14.04 -11.02 16.31
CA GLN A 112 13.28 -12.26 16.43
C GLN A 112 13.58 -13.20 15.24
N GLY A 113 13.74 -12.63 14.05
CA GLY A 113 14.21 -13.34 12.85
C GLY A 113 15.60 -13.96 13.05
N LYS A 114 16.57 -13.22 13.61
CA LYS A 114 17.92 -13.71 13.92
C LYS A 114 17.91 -14.83 14.97
N GLN A 115 17.09 -14.72 16.01
CA GLN A 115 16.92 -15.79 16.99
C GLN A 115 16.37 -17.07 16.36
N ALA A 116 15.36 -16.94 15.48
CA ALA A 116 14.83 -18.08 14.73
C ALA A 116 15.87 -18.67 13.76
N HIS A 117 16.67 -17.83 13.09
CA HIS A 117 17.75 -18.29 12.22
C HIS A 117 18.85 -19.04 13.00
N ALA A 118 19.24 -18.56 14.17
CA ALA A 118 20.18 -19.28 15.03
C ALA A 118 19.64 -20.66 15.44
N LEU A 119 18.33 -20.76 15.71
CA LEU A 119 17.69 -22.05 16.00
C LEU A 119 17.62 -22.94 14.76
N LEU A 120 17.34 -22.39 13.57
CA LEU A 120 17.36 -23.13 12.30
C LEU A 120 18.70 -23.83 12.07
N ILE A 121 19.81 -23.12 12.31
CA ILE A 121 21.17 -23.66 12.22
C ILE A 121 21.35 -24.80 13.22
N LYS A 122 20.96 -24.60 14.48
CA LYS A 122 21.04 -25.63 15.53
C LYS A 122 20.20 -26.87 15.21
N SER A 123 19.08 -26.70 14.51
CA SER A 123 18.20 -27.80 14.07
C SER A 123 18.70 -28.55 12.83
N GLN A 124 19.81 -28.14 12.21
CA GLN A 124 20.36 -28.77 10.99
C GLN A 124 19.40 -28.76 9.77
N ILE A 125 18.51 -27.75 9.69
CA ILE A 125 17.52 -27.60 8.60
C ILE A 125 18.00 -26.57 7.54
N SER A 126 19.19 -25.99 7.71
CA SER A 126 19.73 -24.92 6.85
C SER A 126 19.96 -25.31 5.38
N GLY A 127 19.85 -26.59 5.02
CA GLY A 127 19.88 -27.03 3.62
C GLY A 127 18.56 -26.85 2.86
N ASN A 128 17.45 -26.55 3.54
CA ASN A 128 16.14 -26.50 2.90
C ASN A 128 15.94 -25.20 2.08
N ILE A 129 15.83 -25.34 0.75
CA ILE A 129 15.67 -24.22 -0.18
C ILE A 129 14.47 -23.32 0.14
N VAL A 130 13.34 -23.91 0.54
CA VAL A 130 12.11 -23.15 0.82
C VAL A 130 12.29 -22.28 2.06
N VAL A 131 12.93 -22.84 3.09
CA VAL A 131 13.23 -22.10 4.34
C VAL A 131 14.27 -21.01 4.08
N ASN A 132 15.34 -21.33 3.35
CA ASN A 132 16.38 -20.36 3.02
C ASN A 132 15.84 -19.20 2.17
N SER A 133 14.89 -19.45 1.26
CA SER A 133 14.22 -18.41 0.50
C SER A 133 13.38 -17.50 1.40
N ALA A 134 12.64 -18.07 2.37
CA ALA A 134 11.87 -17.30 3.34
C ALA A 134 12.77 -16.49 4.30
N LEU A 135 13.89 -17.08 4.72
CA LEU A 135 14.90 -16.42 5.55
C LEU A 135 15.56 -15.25 4.81
N MET A 136 15.87 -15.43 3.53
CA MET A 136 16.41 -14.37 2.68
C MET A 136 15.42 -13.21 2.52
N ASP A 137 14.14 -13.49 2.21
CA ASP A 137 13.07 -12.49 2.14
C ASP A 137 12.93 -11.72 3.46
N MET A 138 13.03 -12.42 4.61
CA MET A 138 13.01 -11.80 5.93
C MET A 138 14.15 -10.80 6.12
N TYR A 139 15.39 -11.18 5.82
CA TYR A 139 16.52 -10.26 5.94
C TYR A 139 16.40 -9.04 5.02
N PHE A 140 15.95 -9.22 3.78
CA PHE A 140 15.76 -8.11 2.86
C PHE A 140 14.65 -7.16 3.31
N LYS A 141 13.51 -7.67 3.81
CA LYS A 141 12.41 -6.84 4.33
C LYS A 141 12.72 -6.18 5.66
N CYS A 142 13.61 -6.77 6.46
CA CYS A 142 14.16 -6.16 7.67
C CYS A 142 15.33 -5.20 7.39
N SER A 143 15.49 -4.73 6.15
CA SER A 143 16.54 -3.79 5.72
C SER A 143 17.98 -4.25 6.05
N CYS A 144 18.21 -5.56 6.05
CA CYS A 144 19.53 -6.17 6.28
C CYS A 144 20.00 -6.96 5.04
N PRO A 145 20.26 -6.29 3.90
CA PRO A 145 20.58 -6.96 2.64
C PRO A 145 21.91 -7.74 2.69
N SER A 146 22.86 -7.33 3.53
CA SER A 146 24.14 -8.03 3.71
C SER A 146 23.96 -9.45 4.25
N ASP A 147 23.11 -9.62 5.27
CA ASP A 147 22.79 -10.94 5.82
C ASP A 147 21.95 -11.77 4.84
N GLY A 148 21.01 -11.13 4.11
CA GLY A 148 20.26 -11.77 3.04
C GLY A 148 21.16 -12.33 1.93
N TYR A 149 22.19 -11.57 1.54
CA TYR A 149 23.21 -12.01 0.60
C TYR A 149 24.07 -13.16 1.17
N LEU A 150 24.42 -13.12 2.45
CA LEU A 150 25.17 -14.19 3.09
C LEU A 150 24.38 -15.51 3.10
N VAL A 151 23.07 -15.45 3.34
CA VAL A 151 22.17 -16.61 3.22
C VAL A 151 22.18 -17.16 1.79
N PHE A 152 22.15 -16.29 0.79
CA PHE A 152 22.27 -16.69 -0.62
C PHE A 152 23.60 -17.41 -0.90
N CYS A 153 24.73 -16.86 -0.45
CA CYS A 153 26.06 -17.46 -0.66
C CYS A 153 26.22 -18.82 0.02
N LYS A 154 25.57 -19.04 1.17
CA LYS A 154 25.62 -20.30 1.91
C LYS A 154 24.64 -21.36 1.39
N SER A 155 23.77 -21.02 0.44
CA SER A 155 22.80 -21.97 -0.12
C SER A 155 23.50 -23.01 -1.00
N LEU A 156 23.48 -24.28 -0.59
CA LEU A 156 24.12 -25.39 -1.30
C LEU A 156 23.50 -25.66 -2.67
N GLU A 157 22.17 -25.50 -2.79
CA GLU A 157 21.42 -25.68 -4.04
C GLU A 157 20.81 -24.36 -4.47
N ARG A 158 21.56 -23.56 -5.23
CA ARG A 158 21.03 -22.35 -5.86
C ARG A 158 20.16 -22.73 -7.05
N ASN A 159 18.98 -22.14 -7.14
CA ASN A 159 18.06 -22.33 -8.25
C ASN A 159 17.43 -20.99 -8.66
N VAL A 160 16.55 -21.03 -9.66
CA VAL A 160 15.85 -19.83 -10.15
C VAL A 160 15.11 -19.11 -9.01
N ILE A 161 14.53 -19.83 -8.05
CA ILE A 161 13.79 -19.25 -6.93
C ILE A 161 14.72 -18.43 -6.02
N THR A 162 15.88 -18.98 -5.65
CA THR A 162 16.85 -18.28 -4.78
C THR A 162 17.43 -17.03 -5.47
N TRP A 163 17.68 -17.09 -6.78
CA TRP A 163 18.12 -15.93 -7.56
C TRP A 163 17.04 -14.86 -7.68
N THR A 164 15.81 -15.25 -8.00
CA THR A 164 14.67 -14.33 -8.07
C THR A 164 14.45 -13.64 -6.71
N ALA A 165 14.59 -14.38 -5.59
CA ALA A 165 14.47 -13.82 -4.25
C ALA A 165 15.58 -12.77 -3.97
N LEU A 166 16.84 -13.08 -4.31
CA LEU A 166 17.96 -12.15 -4.17
C LEU A 166 17.74 -10.86 -4.97
N ILE A 167 17.41 -10.99 -6.26
CA ILE A 167 17.20 -9.87 -7.18
C ILE A 167 16.02 -9.01 -6.72
N SER A 168 14.91 -9.64 -6.31
CA SER A 168 13.73 -8.92 -5.79
C SER A 168 14.04 -8.20 -4.47
N GLY A 169 14.79 -8.85 -3.57
CA GLY A 169 15.18 -8.27 -2.29
C GLY A 169 16.05 -7.02 -2.44
N TYR A 170 17.04 -7.04 -3.34
CA TYR A 170 17.80 -5.84 -3.68
C TYR A 170 16.93 -4.75 -4.29
N GLY A 171 15.98 -5.11 -5.17
CA GLY A 171 15.05 -4.17 -5.77
C GLY A 171 14.20 -3.44 -4.72
N GLN A 172 13.67 -4.15 -3.73
CA GLN A 172 12.90 -3.57 -2.62
C GLN A 172 13.73 -2.62 -1.74
N ASN A 173 15.04 -2.84 -1.66
CA ASN A 173 15.97 -2.00 -0.91
C ASN A 173 16.56 -0.85 -1.75
N GLY A 174 16.07 -0.63 -2.98
CA GLY A 174 16.57 0.43 -3.87
C GLY A 174 18.00 0.21 -4.38
N ARG A 175 18.54 -1.01 -4.26
CA ARG A 175 19.91 -1.38 -4.59
C ARG A 175 20.04 -1.74 -6.07
N ILE A 176 19.81 -0.75 -6.94
CA ILE A 176 19.67 -0.94 -8.40
C ILE A 176 20.90 -1.62 -9.02
N LYS A 177 22.13 -1.23 -8.60
CA LYS A 177 23.36 -1.85 -9.13
C LYS A 177 23.41 -3.34 -8.80
N ASP A 178 23.15 -3.70 -7.55
CA ASP A 178 23.18 -5.09 -7.08
C ASP A 178 22.10 -5.95 -7.76
N VAL A 179 20.93 -5.37 -8.10
CA VAL A 179 19.89 -6.04 -8.92
C VAL A 179 20.45 -6.43 -10.28
N LEU A 180 21.05 -5.48 -10.99
CA LEU A 180 21.56 -5.71 -12.34
C LEU A 180 22.77 -6.65 -12.33
N GLU A 181 23.71 -6.48 -11.41
CA GLU A 181 24.86 -7.38 -11.26
C GLU A 181 24.40 -8.82 -10.93
N SER A 182 23.44 -8.97 -10.01
CA SER A 182 22.88 -10.28 -9.68
C SER A 182 22.11 -10.91 -10.83
N PHE A 183 21.44 -10.10 -11.66
CA PHE A 183 20.75 -10.58 -12.86
C PHE A 183 21.71 -11.12 -13.92
N HIS A 184 22.79 -10.40 -14.24
CA HIS A 184 23.79 -10.92 -15.19
C HIS A 184 24.50 -12.15 -14.62
N ARG A 185 24.88 -12.12 -13.33
CA ARG A 185 25.49 -13.28 -12.68
C ARG A 185 24.59 -14.52 -12.68
N MET A 186 23.27 -14.34 -12.52
CA MET A 186 22.29 -15.42 -12.67
C MET A 186 22.35 -16.04 -14.07
N ILE A 187 22.47 -15.22 -15.12
CA ILE A 187 22.57 -15.67 -16.51
C ILE A 187 23.90 -16.35 -16.78
N ASP A 188 25.02 -15.78 -16.31
CA ASP A 188 26.37 -16.31 -16.48
C ASP A 188 26.53 -17.69 -15.81
N GLU A 189 25.86 -17.90 -14.68
CA GLU A 189 25.79 -19.20 -14.00
C GLU A 189 24.77 -20.17 -14.63
N GLY A 190 24.16 -19.82 -15.76
CA GLY A 190 23.28 -20.70 -16.55
C GLY A 190 21.83 -20.79 -16.04
N PHE A 191 21.41 -19.94 -15.11
CA PHE A 191 20.04 -19.95 -14.60
C PHE A 191 19.13 -19.09 -15.47
N ARG A 192 18.03 -19.68 -15.96
CA ARG A 192 17.07 -18.97 -16.82
C ARG A 192 16.17 -18.04 -15.98
N PRO A 193 16.18 -16.71 -16.22
CA PRO A 193 15.25 -15.78 -15.58
C PRO A 193 13.78 -16.10 -15.90
N ASN A 194 12.90 -15.83 -14.95
CA ASN A 194 11.45 -15.99 -15.12
C ASN A 194 10.72 -14.63 -15.12
N HIS A 195 9.40 -14.63 -15.24
CA HIS A 195 8.58 -13.41 -15.20
C HIS A 195 8.84 -12.54 -13.94
N ILE A 196 9.02 -13.15 -12.78
CA ILE A 196 9.23 -12.41 -11.53
C ILE A 196 10.62 -11.75 -11.52
N THR A 197 11.64 -12.45 -12.02
CA THR A 197 12.99 -11.90 -12.18
C THR A 197 12.98 -10.67 -13.09
N PHE A 198 12.36 -10.78 -14.28
CA PHE A 198 12.27 -9.64 -15.20
C PHE A 198 11.47 -8.48 -14.62
N LEU A 199 10.37 -8.74 -13.90
CA LEU A 199 9.62 -7.69 -13.23
C LEU A 199 10.49 -6.94 -12.21
N ALA A 200 11.32 -7.64 -11.42
CA ALA A 200 12.22 -7.01 -10.46
C ALA A 200 13.27 -6.13 -11.15
N VAL A 201 13.87 -6.61 -12.25
CA VAL A 201 14.85 -5.85 -13.05
C VAL A 201 14.22 -4.62 -13.68
N LEU A 202 13.05 -4.75 -14.32
CA LEU A 202 12.32 -3.64 -14.93
C LEU A 202 11.91 -2.60 -13.89
N SER A 203 11.46 -3.05 -12.72
CA SER A 203 11.14 -2.15 -11.61
C SER A 203 12.38 -1.41 -11.15
N ALA A 204 13.53 -2.07 -11.01
CA ALA A 204 14.79 -1.42 -10.65
C ALA A 204 15.24 -0.41 -11.71
N CYS A 205 15.07 -0.70 -13.00
CA CYS A 205 15.31 0.26 -14.08
C CYS A 205 14.40 1.48 -13.95
N SER A 206 13.10 1.29 -13.67
CA SER A 206 12.15 2.38 -13.43
C SER A 206 12.60 3.29 -12.30
N HIS A 207 12.91 2.72 -11.13
CA HIS A 207 13.37 3.48 -9.97
C HIS A 207 14.72 4.16 -10.20
N GLY A 208 15.59 3.56 -11.02
CA GLY A 208 16.89 4.11 -11.40
C GLY A 208 16.89 5.07 -12.58
N GLY A 209 15.75 5.30 -13.24
CA GLY A 209 15.67 6.12 -14.46
C GLY A 209 16.45 5.54 -15.64
N LEU A 210 16.73 4.23 -15.66
CA LEU A 210 17.54 3.57 -16.68
C LEU A 210 16.69 3.18 -17.89
N VAL A 211 16.21 4.18 -18.64
CA VAL A 211 15.23 4.00 -19.73
C VAL A 211 15.70 3.00 -20.79
N ASP A 212 16.92 3.19 -21.30
CA ASP A 212 17.43 2.36 -22.41
C ASP A 212 17.61 0.90 -21.98
N ARG A 213 18.21 0.68 -20.80
CA ARG A 213 18.35 -0.67 -20.22
C ARG A 213 16.99 -1.31 -19.92
N GLY A 214 16.02 -0.54 -19.43
CA GLY A 214 14.68 -1.06 -19.17
C GLY A 214 14.00 -1.58 -20.44
N LYS A 215 14.11 -0.84 -21.56
CA LYS A 215 13.61 -1.28 -22.87
C LYS A 215 14.36 -2.49 -23.41
N GLU A 216 15.67 -2.50 -23.23
CA GLU A 216 16.52 -3.63 -23.62
C GLU A 216 16.10 -4.90 -22.88
N TYR A 217 15.95 -4.86 -21.54
CA TYR A 217 15.50 -6.02 -20.76
C TYR A 217 14.08 -6.45 -21.09
N PHE A 218 13.18 -5.51 -21.38
CA PHE A 218 11.83 -5.83 -21.81
C PHE A 218 11.84 -6.57 -23.16
N SER A 219 12.69 -6.15 -24.09
CA SER A 219 12.88 -6.81 -25.39
C SER A 219 13.56 -8.18 -25.24
N LEU A 220 14.61 -8.26 -24.40
CA LEU A 220 15.33 -9.48 -24.04
C LEU A 220 14.38 -10.56 -23.51
N MET A 221 13.48 -10.18 -22.60
CA MET A 221 12.45 -11.05 -22.03
C MET A 221 11.61 -11.75 -23.11
N MET A 222 11.24 -11.02 -24.16
CA MET A 222 10.40 -11.52 -25.25
C MET A 222 11.19 -12.30 -26.29
N ARG A 223 12.30 -11.73 -26.77
CA ARG A 223 13.07 -12.26 -27.91
C ARG A 223 13.88 -13.49 -27.53
N ASP A 224 14.62 -13.41 -26.44
CA ASP A 224 15.64 -14.42 -26.12
C ASP A 224 15.12 -15.43 -25.09
N TYR A 225 14.19 -15.00 -24.23
CA TYR A 225 13.59 -15.88 -23.22
C TYR A 225 12.18 -16.36 -23.55
N GLY A 226 11.53 -15.84 -24.60
CA GLY A 226 10.18 -16.25 -25.02
C GLY A 226 9.09 -16.00 -23.96
N LEU A 227 9.33 -15.10 -23.02
CA LEU A 227 8.41 -14.81 -21.93
C LEU A 227 7.42 -13.73 -22.36
N ARG A 228 6.14 -14.09 -22.44
CA ARG A 228 5.07 -13.13 -22.72
C ARG A 228 4.92 -12.12 -21.57
N PRO A 229 5.01 -10.79 -21.80
CA PRO A 229 4.83 -9.82 -20.74
C PRO A 229 3.40 -9.84 -20.19
N ARG A 230 3.29 -9.68 -18.87
CA ARG A 230 2.02 -9.51 -18.13
C ARG A 230 1.79 -8.04 -17.78
N GLY A 231 0.58 -7.66 -17.38
CA GLY A 231 0.23 -6.27 -17.04
C GLY A 231 1.25 -5.54 -16.15
N LYS A 232 1.79 -6.21 -15.12
CA LYS A 232 2.83 -5.63 -14.24
C LYS A 232 4.15 -5.26 -14.97
N HIS A 233 4.55 -6.00 -16.00
CA HIS A 233 5.75 -5.69 -16.78
C HIS A 233 5.53 -4.47 -17.66
N TYR A 234 4.36 -4.38 -18.31
CA TYR A 234 3.99 -3.19 -19.07
C TYR A 234 3.90 -1.96 -18.16
N ALA A 235 3.30 -2.11 -16.97
CA ALA A 235 3.19 -1.03 -16.00
C ALA A 235 4.56 -0.54 -15.52
N ALA A 236 5.54 -1.43 -15.34
CA ALA A 236 6.92 -1.05 -15.01
C ALA A 236 7.59 -0.23 -16.13
N ILE A 237 7.30 -0.50 -17.41
CA ILE A 237 7.79 0.31 -18.54
C ILE A 237 7.08 1.66 -18.61
N VAL A 238 5.77 1.70 -18.39
CA VAL A 238 5.01 2.96 -18.35
C VAL A 238 5.50 3.86 -17.21
N ASP A 239 5.70 3.30 -16.02
CA ASP A 239 6.28 3.99 -14.87
C ASP A 239 7.70 4.50 -15.19
N LEU A 240 8.54 3.68 -15.82
CA LEU A 240 9.89 4.07 -16.26
C LEU A 240 9.87 5.25 -17.23
N LEU A 241 9.01 5.20 -18.26
CA LEU A 241 8.90 6.25 -19.28
C LEU A 241 8.32 7.54 -18.70
N GLY A 242 7.29 7.43 -17.87
CA GLY A 242 6.66 8.59 -17.26
C GLY A 242 7.56 9.27 -16.22
N ARG A 243 8.30 8.51 -15.40
CA ARG A 243 9.33 9.08 -14.50
C ARG A 243 10.45 9.78 -15.25
N ALA A 244 10.78 9.32 -16.46
CA ALA A 244 11.73 9.97 -17.35
C ALA A 244 11.15 11.17 -18.13
N GLY A 245 9.86 11.50 -17.93
CA GLY A 245 9.18 12.59 -18.64
C GLY A 245 8.81 12.28 -20.09
N ARG A 246 8.97 11.03 -20.56
CA ARG A 246 8.70 10.59 -21.94
C ARG A 246 7.24 10.14 -22.11
N LEU A 247 6.30 11.03 -21.84
CA LEU A 247 4.87 10.67 -21.74
C LEU A 247 4.22 10.27 -23.06
N GLN A 248 4.54 10.96 -24.16
CA GLN A 248 4.03 10.60 -25.47
C GLN A 248 4.39 9.15 -25.83
N GLU A 249 5.64 8.77 -25.56
CA GLU A 249 6.09 7.39 -25.77
C GLU A 249 5.44 6.42 -24.77
N ALA A 250 5.24 6.82 -23.52
CA ALA A 250 4.51 6.00 -22.54
C ALA A 250 3.08 5.73 -23.00
N HIS A 251 2.42 6.73 -23.59
CA HIS A 251 1.07 6.60 -24.12
C HIS A 251 0.99 5.72 -25.36
N GLU A 252 1.86 5.97 -26.35
CA GLU A 252 1.99 5.11 -27.54
C GLU A 252 2.27 3.65 -27.15
N PHE A 253 3.08 3.45 -26.09
CA PHE A 253 3.34 2.12 -25.56
C PHE A 253 2.10 1.48 -24.93
N VAL A 254 1.27 2.23 -24.20
CA VAL A 254 -0.01 1.74 -23.65
C VAL A 254 -0.98 1.36 -24.78
N GLN A 255 -1.16 2.23 -25.77
CA GLN A 255 -2.06 1.99 -26.91
C GLN A 255 -1.65 0.78 -27.74
N ASN A 256 -0.35 0.63 -28.01
CA ASN A 256 0.19 -0.51 -28.77
C ASN A 256 0.33 -1.78 -27.93
N SER A 257 0.12 -1.72 -26.62
CA SER A 257 0.22 -2.89 -25.76
C SER A 257 -0.97 -3.83 -25.94
N ARG A 258 -0.72 -5.14 -25.93
CA ARG A 258 -1.78 -6.18 -25.92
C ARG A 258 -2.66 -6.17 -24.66
N CYS A 259 -2.38 -5.26 -23.72
CA CYS A 259 -3.10 -5.08 -22.47
C CYS A 259 -3.60 -3.64 -22.31
N GLY A 260 -3.76 -2.86 -23.39
CA GLY A 260 -4.08 -1.43 -23.34
C GLY A 260 -5.34 -1.07 -22.53
N GLU A 261 -6.28 -1.99 -22.35
CA GLU A 261 -7.48 -1.79 -21.53
C GLU A 261 -7.27 -2.08 -20.02
N HIS A 262 -6.11 -2.61 -19.63
CA HIS A 262 -5.88 -3.07 -18.26
C HIS A 262 -5.69 -1.86 -17.31
N PRO A 263 -6.49 -1.72 -16.22
CA PRO A 263 -6.47 -0.54 -15.35
C PRO A 263 -5.10 -0.20 -14.77
N VAL A 264 -4.31 -1.22 -14.43
CA VAL A 264 -2.94 -1.08 -13.91
C VAL A 264 -2.01 -0.26 -14.83
N LEU A 265 -2.23 -0.26 -16.15
CA LEU A 265 -1.42 0.54 -17.09
C LEU A 265 -1.76 2.02 -17.05
N TRP A 266 -3.06 2.32 -17.06
CA TRP A 266 -3.56 3.68 -16.93
C TRP A 266 -3.25 4.26 -15.55
N GLY A 267 -3.34 3.45 -14.49
CA GLY A 267 -2.89 3.82 -13.15
C GLY A 267 -1.40 4.13 -13.09
N ALA A 268 -0.55 3.35 -13.77
CA ALA A 268 0.88 3.65 -13.86
C ALA A 268 1.16 4.95 -14.65
N LEU A 269 0.44 5.18 -15.75
CA LEU A 269 0.55 6.42 -16.54
C LEU A 269 0.13 7.66 -15.72
N LEU A 270 -0.97 7.55 -14.98
CA LEU A 270 -1.44 8.58 -14.05
C LEU A 270 -0.45 8.81 -12.90
N GLY A 271 0.07 7.75 -12.30
CA GLY A 271 1.06 7.84 -11.23
C GLY A 271 2.37 8.49 -11.68
N ALA A 272 2.71 8.37 -12.96
CA ALA A 272 3.87 9.01 -13.55
C ALA A 272 3.62 10.46 -14.03
N CYS A 273 2.40 10.98 -13.89
CA CYS A 273 2.08 12.37 -14.19
C CYS A 273 2.76 13.33 -13.21
N LEU A 274 3.53 14.27 -13.74
CA LEU A 274 3.97 15.47 -13.03
C LEU A 274 2.96 16.60 -13.29
N TRP A 275 2.90 17.60 -12.40
CA TRP A 275 1.95 18.74 -12.46
C TRP A 275 1.86 19.42 -13.83
N ASN A 276 2.98 19.50 -14.56
CA ASN A 276 3.07 20.11 -15.88
C ASN A 276 2.40 19.31 -17.01
N ASN A 277 2.14 18.02 -16.81
CA ASN A 277 1.70 17.11 -17.87
C ASN A 277 0.36 16.42 -17.58
N VAL A 278 -0.32 16.81 -16.49
CA VAL A 278 -1.63 16.25 -16.09
C VAL A 278 -2.69 16.49 -17.17
N ALA A 279 -2.70 17.68 -17.78
CA ALA A 279 -3.68 18.03 -18.82
C ALA A 279 -3.53 17.16 -20.07
N GLU A 280 -2.28 16.86 -20.47
CA GLU A 280 -1.97 15.99 -21.60
C GLU A 280 -2.44 14.56 -21.31
N VAL A 281 -2.09 13.98 -20.16
CA VAL A 281 -2.52 12.61 -19.81
C VAL A 281 -4.03 12.50 -19.67
N ARG A 282 -4.71 13.51 -19.10
CA ARG A 282 -6.19 13.55 -19.05
C ARG A 282 -6.82 13.52 -20.43
N ARG A 283 -6.29 14.29 -21.39
CA ARG A 283 -6.76 14.29 -22.78
C ARG A 283 -6.59 12.90 -23.41
N LEU A 284 -5.39 12.34 -23.27
CA LEU A 284 -5.06 11.01 -23.79
C LEU A 284 -5.97 9.91 -23.21
N MET A 285 -6.30 9.98 -21.91
CA MET A 285 -7.24 9.03 -21.29
C MET A 285 -8.67 9.17 -21.82
N LYS A 286 -9.15 10.40 -22.07
CA LYS A 286 -10.48 10.65 -22.67
C LYS A 286 -10.56 10.04 -24.07
N ASP A 287 -9.52 10.23 -24.88
CA ASP A 287 -9.47 9.77 -26.28
C ASP A 287 -9.38 8.24 -26.39
N SER A 288 -8.90 7.57 -25.34
CA SER A 288 -8.67 6.11 -25.32
C SER A 288 -9.92 5.28 -24.98
N GLY A 289 -11.06 5.91 -24.71
CA GLY A 289 -12.33 5.19 -24.47
C GLY A 289 -12.35 4.33 -23.21
N VAL A 290 -11.48 4.59 -22.22
CA VAL A 290 -11.48 3.88 -20.93
C VAL A 290 -12.89 4.01 -20.32
N LYS A 291 -13.53 2.86 -20.05
CA LYS A 291 -14.87 2.82 -19.44
C LYS A 291 -14.85 3.67 -18.19
N LYS A 292 -15.71 4.70 -18.17
CA LYS A 292 -15.99 5.45 -16.95
C LYS A 292 -16.67 4.48 -16.00
N GLU A 293 -16.03 4.18 -14.88
CA GLU A 293 -16.73 3.66 -13.72
C GLU A 293 -17.92 4.58 -13.42
N SER A 294 -18.96 4.06 -12.79
CA SER A 294 -20.09 4.86 -12.33
C SER A 294 -19.65 5.71 -11.14
N VAL A 295 -19.04 6.85 -11.45
CA VAL A 295 -18.48 7.79 -10.48
C VAL A 295 -19.52 8.86 -10.14
N ALA A 296 -19.74 9.09 -8.85
CA ALA A 296 -20.39 10.30 -8.37
C ALA A 296 -19.35 11.21 -7.70
N ILE A 297 -19.42 12.51 -7.99
CA ILE A 297 -18.60 13.50 -7.30
C ILE A 297 -19.53 14.40 -6.47
N ILE A 298 -19.22 14.54 -5.19
CA ILE A 298 -19.93 15.37 -4.22
C ILE A 298 -19.06 16.56 -3.89
N LYS A 299 -19.68 17.74 -3.74
CA LYS A 299 -19.03 18.93 -3.20
C LYS A 299 -19.92 19.60 -2.16
N SER A 300 -19.32 20.41 -1.30
CA SER A 300 -20.09 21.25 -0.39
C SER A 300 -20.85 22.32 -1.15
N ASP A 301 -22.12 22.53 -0.82
CA ASP A 301 -22.93 23.64 -1.33
C ASP A 301 -22.41 25.02 -0.87
N LYS A 302 -21.53 25.04 0.15
CA LYS A 302 -20.78 26.22 0.59
C LYS A 302 -19.74 26.66 -0.45
N ASP A 303 -19.26 25.76 -1.32
CA ASP A 303 -18.31 26.11 -2.39
C ASP A 303 -19.01 26.57 -3.67
N THR A 304 -19.12 27.88 -3.81
CA THR A 304 -19.75 28.56 -4.95
C THR A 304 -18.76 29.11 -5.98
N ARG A 305 -17.45 28.82 -5.86
CA ARG A 305 -16.39 29.47 -6.69
C ARG A 305 -16.60 29.33 -8.19
N TYR A 306 -17.22 28.24 -8.64
CA TYR A 306 -17.35 27.91 -10.07
C TYR A 306 -18.77 27.52 -10.52
N GLY A 307 -19.79 27.86 -9.72
CA GLY A 307 -21.18 27.40 -9.88
C GLY A 307 -21.53 26.30 -8.86
N LEU A 308 -22.79 25.88 -8.76
CA LEU A 308 -23.25 24.86 -7.78
C LEU A 308 -23.25 23.43 -8.33
N ASP A 309 -23.36 23.27 -9.64
CA ASP A 309 -23.59 21.99 -10.31
C ASP A 309 -22.32 21.36 -10.90
N SER A 310 -21.20 22.06 -10.87
CA SER A 310 -19.93 21.59 -11.40
C SER A 310 -18.75 21.83 -10.48
N ILE A 311 -17.78 20.92 -10.57
CA ILE A 311 -16.40 21.13 -10.10
C ILE A 311 -15.59 21.52 -11.33
N VAL A 312 -14.71 22.50 -11.15
CA VAL A 312 -13.90 23.06 -12.23
C VAL A 312 -12.44 22.85 -11.91
N THR A 313 -11.73 22.20 -12.81
CA THR A 313 -10.29 22.02 -12.68
C THR A 313 -9.55 23.30 -13.09
N HIS A 314 -8.28 23.45 -12.68
CA HIS A 314 -7.49 24.65 -12.98
C HIS A 314 -7.34 24.95 -14.49
N ASP A 315 -7.44 23.92 -15.34
CA ASP A 315 -7.44 24.01 -16.81
C ASP A 315 -8.83 24.32 -17.41
N GLY A 316 -9.84 24.57 -16.59
CA GLY A 316 -11.17 25.04 -17.00
C GLY A 316 -12.17 23.94 -17.36
N ASP A 317 -11.78 22.67 -17.24
CA ASP A 317 -12.67 21.53 -17.47
C ASP A 317 -13.73 21.44 -16.37
N ARG A 318 -14.99 21.23 -16.77
CA ARG A 318 -16.13 21.12 -15.86
C ARG A 318 -16.59 19.67 -15.74
N LEU A 319 -16.77 19.20 -14.51
CA LEU A 319 -17.36 17.90 -14.21
C LEU A 319 -18.66 18.07 -13.41
N PRO A 320 -19.73 17.34 -13.74
CA PRO A 320 -20.98 17.41 -12.96
C PRO A 320 -20.74 16.88 -11.55
N CYS A 321 -21.39 17.50 -10.58
CA CYS A 321 -21.26 17.13 -9.17
C CYS A 321 -22.59 17.28 -8.42
N TRP A 322 -22.66 16.69 -7.23
CA TRP A 322 -23.77 16.80 -6.30
C TRP A 322 -23.42 17.84 -5.23
N PRO A 323 -23.99 19.06 -5.29
CA PRO A 323 -23.84 20.03 -4.21
C PRO A 323 -24.69 19.63 -3.02
N LEU A 324 -24.06 19.36 -1.88
CA LEU A 324 -24.73 18.93 -0.65
C LEU A 324 -24.30 19.82 0.54
N ALA A 325 -25.24 20.05 1.46
CA ALA A 325 -24.91 20.56 2.79
C ALA A 325 -24.32 19.46 3.68
N ASN A 326 -24.91 18.26 3.62
CA ASN A 326 -24.60 17.09 4.43
C ASN A 326 -24.54 15.83 3.54
N LEU A 327 -23.58 14.94 3.79
CA LEU A 327 -23.34 13.74 2.99
C LEU A 327 -24.45 12.69 3.13
N SER A 328 -25.05 12.59 4.31
CA SER A 328 -26.20 11.73 4.62
C SER A 328 -27.38 11.91 3.65
N SER A 329 -27.56 13.11 3.08
CA SER A 329 -28.60 13.39 2.09
C SER A 329 -28.35 12.78 0.70
N PHE A 330 -27.12 12.33 0.43
CA PHE A 330 -26.69 11.89 -0.89
C PHE A 330 -27.50 10.69 -1.40
N LYS A 331 -27.64 9.63 -0.59
CA LYS A 331 -28.31 8.38 -0.96
C LYS A 331 -29.78 8.61 -1.33
N GLN A 332 -30.45 9.50 -0.59
CA GLN A 332 -31.83 9.91 -0.88
C GLN A 332 -31.93 10.70 -2.19
N ARG A 333 -31.02 11.66 -2.41
CA ARG A 333 -31.03 12.52 -3.62
C ARG A 333 -30.62 11.78 -4.89
N CYS A 334 -29.67 10.85 -4.79
CA CYS A 334 -29.24 10.00 -5.88
C CYS A 334 -30.33 8.98 -6.25
N GLY A 335 -31.09 8.52 -5.25
CA GLY A 335 -32.06 7.45 -5.39
C GLY A 335 -31.39 6.08 -5.29
N SER A 336 -32.05 5.13 -4.62
CA SER A 336 -31.46 3.83 -4.26
C SER A 336 -30.99 3.01 -5.46
N GLU A 337 -31.68 3.09 -6.60
CA GLU A 337 -31.30 2.35 -7.81
C GLU A 337 -30.07 2.95 -8.52
N ALA A 338 -29.92 4.28 -8.52
CA ALA A 338 -28.75 4.92 -9.08
C ALA A 338 -27.53 4.74 -8.15
N TYR A 339 -27.75 4.87 -6.84
CA TYR A 339 -26.71 4.66 -5.83
C TYR A 339 -26.16 3.23 -5.86
N SER A 340 -27.02 2.22 -6.03
CA SER A 340 -26.57 0.81 -6.10
C SER A 340 -25.65 0.57 -7.30
N LYS A 341 -25.88 1.28 -8.41
CA LYS A 341 -25.05 1.22 -9.63
C LYS A 341 -23.71 1.96 -9.50
N LEU A 342 -23.53 2.86 -8.52
CA LEU A 342 -22.26 3.57 -8.31
C LEU A 342 -21.17 2.63 -7.80
N GLU A 343 -19.96 2.77 -8.32
CA GLU A 343 -18.77 2.05 -7.85
C GLU A 343 -17.86 2.96 -7.02
N VAL A 344 -17.76 4.24 -7.42
CA VAL A 344 -16.86 5.22 -6.81
C VAL A 344 -17.62 6.48 -6.39
N ILE A 345 -17.34 6.96 -5.18
CA ILE A 345 -17.85 8.22 -4.64
C ILE A 345 -16.66 9.11 -4.31
N GLY A 346 -16.48 10.19 -5.06
CA GLY A 346 -15.51 11.24 -4.78
C GLY A 346 -16.14 12.35 -3.93
N ILE A 347 -15.50 12.73 -2.83
CA ILE A 347 -15.90 13.85 -1.97
C ILE A 347 -14.83 14.93 -2.07
N ASP A 348 -15.20 16.09 -2.58
CA ASP A 348 -14.33 17.27 -2.67
C ASP A 348 -14.61 18.26 -1.53
N GLU A 349 -13.57 18.96 -1.10
CA GLU A 349 -13.60 19.92 0.02
C GLU A 349 -14.20 19.33 1.31
N ALA A 350 -13.75 18.13 1.68
CA ALA A 350 -14.33 17.32 2.74
C ALA A 350 -14.38 17.99 4.12
N GLN A 351 -13.55 19.02 4.37
CA GLN A 351 -13.55 19.78 5.63
C GLN A 351 -14.87 20.48 5.95
N PHE A 352 -15.80 20.59 4.99
CA PHE A 352 -17.10 21.22 5.20
C PHE A 352 -18.19 20.26 5.70
N PHE A 353 -17.94 18.95 5.70
CA PHE A 353 -18.92 17.92 6.08
C PHE A 353 -18.65 17.39 7.48
N GLU A 354 -19.56 17.66 8.41
CA GLU A 354 -19.46 17.15 9.79
C GLU A 354 -19.75 15.64 9.85
N ASP A 355 -20.63 15.14 8.97
CA ASP A 355 -21.06 13.75 8.86
C ASP A 355 -20.13 12.86 7.99
N LEU A 356 -18.89 13.31 7.76
CA LEU A 356 -17.89 12.62 6.93
C LEU A 356 -17.56 11.20 7.43
N TYR A 357 -17.31 11.05 8.72
CA TYR A 357 -16.94 9.76 9.31
C TYR A 357 -18.04 8.71 9.14
N ASP A 358 -19.28 9.09 9.49
CA ASP A 358 -20.43 8.19 9.41
C ASP A 358 -20.72 7.81 7.96
N PHE A 359 -20.66 8.77 7.04
CA PHE A 359 -20.85 8.50 5.62
C PHE A 359 -19.77 7.57 5.06
N CYS A 360 -18.49 7.80 5.36
CA CYS A 360 -17.40 6.94 4.89
C CYS A 360 -17.55 5.51 5.40
N THR A 361 -17.90 5.34 6.67
CA THR A 361 -18.14 4.02 7.28
C THR A 361 -19.31 3.30 6.60
N GLU A 362 -20.45 3.98 6.39
CA GLU A 362 -21.59 3.38 5.69
C GLU A 362 -21.25 3.02 4.23
N ALA A 363 -20.68 3.97 3.48
CA ALA A 363 -20.43 3.78 2.07
C ALA A 363 -19.33 2.74 1.77
N ALA A 364 -18.22 2.75 2.53
CA ALA A 364 -17.10 1.86 2.30
C ALA A 364 -17.31 0.48 2.95
N ASP A 365 -17.60 0.42 4.26
CA ASP A 365 -17.61 -0.84 5.00
C ASP A 365 -18.90 -1.63 4.78
N HIS A 366 -20.05 -0.93 4.72
CA HIS A 366 -21.35 -1.57 4.58
C HIS A 366 -21.80 -1.72 3.12
N ASP A 367 -21.71 -0.63 2.34
CA ASP A 367 -22.21 -0.61 0.96
C ASP A 367 -21.16 -1.04 -0.07
N GLY A 368 -19.89 -1.23 0.33
CA GLY A 368 -18.81 -1.73 -0.52
C GLY A 368 -18.37 -0.79 -1.64
N LYS A 369 -18.57 0.52 -1.47
CA LYS A 369 -18.19 1.56 -2.43
C LYS A 369 -16.73 1.96 -2.24
N ILE A 370 -16.07 2.34 -3.34
CA ILE A 370 -14.77 3.01 -3.26
C ILE A 370 -15.02 4.47 -2.94
N VAL A 371 -14.57 4.94 -1.77
CA VAL A 371 -14.73 6.34 -1.36
C VAL A 371 -13.39 7.07 -1.47
N ILE A 372 -13.34 8.13 -2.26
CA ILE A 372 -12.15 8.98 -2.42
C ILE A 372 -12.45 10.33 -1.78
N VAL A 373 -11.72 10.65 -0.72
CA VAL A 373 -11.91 11.90 0.04
C VAL A 373 -10.76 12.86 -0.24
N ALA A 374 -11.09 14.07 -0.70
CA ALA A 374 -10.18 15.19 -0.85
C ALA A 374 -10.61 16.32 0.09
N GLY A 375 -9.70 16.79 0.94
CA GLY A 375 -9.98 17.86 1.88
C GLY A 375 -8.73 18.39 2.56
N LEU A 376 -8.89 19.50 3.29
CA LEU A 376 -7.82 20.10 4.08
C LEU A 376 -7.74 19.42 5.45
N ASP A 377 -6.53 19.02 5.86
CA ASP A 377 -6.29 18.33 7.13
C ASP A 377 -6.07 19.29 8.31
N GLY A 378 -5.67 20.53 8.03
CA GLY A 378 -5.58 21.58 9.04
C GLY A 378 -5.31 22.98 8.49
N ASP A 379 -5.49 23.97 9.37
CA ASP A 379 -5.35 25.39 9.05
C ASP A 379 -3.88 25.88 9.10
N TYR A 380 -3.67 27.17 8.82
CA TYR A 380 -2.34 27.80 8.90
C TYR A 380 -1.75 27.82 10.33
N LEU A 381 -2.56 27.54 11.36
CA LEU A 381 -2.16 27.39 12.76
C LEU A 381 -1.96 25.91 13.16
N ARG A 382 -2.07 24.97 12.21
CA ARG A 382 -2.02 23.51 12.41
C ARG A 382 -3.14 22.96 13.28
N ARG A 383 -4.27 23.65 13.34
CA ARG A 383 -5.49 23.13 13.96
C ARG A 383 -6.21 22.27 12.93
N SER A 384 -6.84 21.20 13.37
CA SER A 384 -7.56 20.28 12.49
C SER A 384 -8.73 20.98 11.81
N PHE A 385 -9.05 20.53 10.59
CA PHE A 385 -10.21 20.98 9.84
C PHE A 385 -11.31 19.92 9.85
N GLY A 386 -12.47 20.27 10.38
CA GLY A 386 -13.63 19.38 10.46
C GLY A 386 -13.29 18.01 11.04
N SER A 387 -13.91 16.97 10.48
CA SER A 387 -13.67 15.56 10.82
C SER A 387 -12.73 14.84 9.84
N VAL A 388 -11.96 15.59 9.03
CA VAL A 388 -11.06 15.01 8.00
C VAL A 388 -9.98 14.13 8.61
N LEU A 389 -9.50 14.44 9.82
CA LEU A 389 -8.52 13.60 10.50
C LEU A 389 -9.14 12.35 11.12
N ASP A 390 -10.44 12.37 11.39
CA ASP A 390 -11.15 11.27 12.07
C ASP A 390 -11.32 10.06 11.15
N ILE A 391 -11.27 10.26 9.83
CA ILE A 391 -11.35 9.16 8.84
C ILE A 391 -9.99 8.48 8.57
N ILE A 392 -8.87 9.01 9.07
CA ILE A 392 -7.54 8.42 8.84
C ILE A 392 -7.45 6.97 9.33
N PRO A 393 -7.95 6.60 10.53
CA PRO A 393 -7.87 5.22 11.03
C PRO A 393 -8.66 4.20 10.21
N ILE A 394 -9.69 4.63 9.48
CA ILE A 394 -10.54 3.76 8.65
C ILE A 394 -10.15 3.80 7.16
N ALA A 395 -9.17 4.61 6.78
CA ALA A 395 -8.74 4.74 5.40
C ALA A 395 -7.75 3.63 5.00
N ASP A 396 -8.01 2.94 3.89
CA ASP A 396 -7.05 1.98 3.30
C ASP A 396 -5.73 2.65 2.92
N THR A 397 -5.78 3.89 2.44
CA THR A 397 -4.61 4.67 2.02
C THR A 397 -4.81 6.16 2.31
N VAL A 398 -3.75 6.84 2.74
CA VAL A 398 -3.75 8.30 2.97
C VAL A 398 -2.56 8.93 2.25
N THR A 399 -2.83 9.92 1.39
CA THR A 399 -1.78 10.64 0.65
C THR A 399 -1.80 12.12 1.02
N LYS A 400 -0.76 12.57 1.72
CA LYS A 400 -0.58 14.00 2.01
C LYS A 400 0.07 14.72 0.82
N LEU A 401 -0.72 15.56 0.16
CA LEU A 401 -0.23 16.40 -0.94
C LEU A 401 0.70 17.51 -0.41
N THR A 402 1.65 17.93 -1.23
CA THR A 402 2.62 18.96 -0.89
C THR A 402 2.86 19.87 -2.07
N SER A 403 3.06 21.16 -1.82
CA SER A 403 3.37 22.17 -2.83
C SER A 403 4.88 22.48 -2.88
N ARG A 404 5.27 23.53 -3.59
CA ARG A 404 6.60 24.14 -3.53
C ARG A 404 6.58 25.35 -2.60
N CYS A 405 7.61 25.49 -1.80
CA CYS A 405 7.78 26.62 -0.90
C CYS A 405 8.00 27.88 -1.73
N GLU A 406 7.16 28.90 -1.56
CA GLU A 406 7.31 30.18 -2.28
C GLU A 406 8.67 30.84 -1.99
N LEU A 407 9.27 30.60 -0.82
CA LEU A 407 10.51 31.25 -0.39
C LEU A 407 11.80 30.55 -0.84
N CYS A 408 11.78 29.23 -1.10
CA CYS A 408 13.01 28.51 -1.49
C CYS A 408 12.83 27.41 -2.52
N GLY A 409 11.64 27.23 -3.07
CA GLY A 409 11.34 26.24 -4.11
C GLY A 409 11.38 24.77 -3.66
N LYS A 410 11.80 24.48 -2.42
CA LYS A 410 11.78 23.12 -1.83
C LYS A 410 10.36 22.67 -1.51
N ARG A 411 10.16 21.37 -1.25
CA ARG A 411 8.86 20.79 -0.87
C ARG A 411 8.24 21.54 0.32
N ALA A 412 6.98 21.96 0.18
CA ALA A 412 6.19 22.67 1.16
C ALA A 412 5.03 21.82 1.64
N SER A 413 4.96 21.61 2.94
CA SER A 413 3.91 20.83 3.61
C SER A 413 3.08 21.70 4.56
N PHE A 414 3.35 23.00 4.59
CA PHE A 414 2.74 23.94 5.51
C PHE A 414 2.27 25.17 4.75
N THR A 415 1.34 25.88 5.37
CA THR A 415 0.77 27.11 4.83
C THR A 415 1.04 28.23 5.82
N LEU A 416 1.61 29.34 5.36
CA LEU A 416 1.72 30.58 6.13
C LEU A 416 0.72 31.60 5.59
N ARG A 417 0.19 32.43 6.49
CA ARG A 417 -0.67 33.55 6.12
C ARG A 417 0.16 34.78 5.76
N LYS A 418 -0.12 35.37 4.59
CA LYS A 418 0.50 36.60 4.06
C LYS A 418 0.02 37.85 4.79
N THR A 419 -1.24 37.87 5.26
CA THR A 419 -1.87 39.05 5.87
C THR A 419 -1.81 39.07 7.40
N GLY A 420 -2.08 40.24 7.99
CA GLY A 420 -2.17 40.48 9.44
C GLY A 420 -3.53 40.10 10.05
N GLU A 421 -4.54 39.84 9.22
CA GLU A 421 -5.85 39.37 9.67
C GLU A 421 -5.79 37.94 10.22
N THR A 422 -6.71 37.61 11.14
CA THR A 422 -6.71 36.32 11.85
C THR A 422 -7.84 35.38 11.46
N ARG A 423 -8.87 35.87 10.75
CA ARG A 423 -10.04 35.08 10.33
C ARG A 423 -9.65 34.04 9.28
N THR A 424 -9.83 32.75 9.56
CA THR A 424 -9.53 31.69 8.59
C THR A 424 -10.48 31.77 7.40
N GLU A 425 -9.92 31.74 6.21
CA GLU A 425 -10.65 31.76 4.94
C GLU A 425 -10.51 30.38 4.30
N LEU A 426 -11.62 29.66 4.24
CA LEU A 426 -11.69 28.31 3.71
C LEU A 426 -11.95 28.29 2.20
N ILE A 427 -12.44 29.40 1.64
CA ILE A 427 -12.84 29.53 0.23
C ILE A 427 -12.19 30.79 -0.35
N ALA A 428 -11.49 30.64 -1.47
CA ALA A 428 -10.90 31.73 -2.27
C ALA A 428 -9.81 32.60 -1.58
N GLY A 429 -8.87 32.00 -0.85
CA GLY A 429 -7.78 32.71 -0.14
C GLY A 429 -6.39 32.69 -0.81
N ALA A 430 -6.28 32.58 -2.14
CA ALA A 430 -4.98 32.43 -2.82
C ALA A 430 -4.00 33.60 -2.54
N ASP A 431 -4.53 34.81 -2.35
CA ASP A 431 -3.75 36.01 -2.03
C ASP A 431 -3.43 36.14 -0.53
N VAL A 432 -4.07 35.31 0.30
CA VAL A 432 -3.99 35.37 1.77
C VAL A 432 -3.00 34.34 2.32
N TYR A 433 -2.71 33.27 1.58
CA TYR A 433 -1.88 32.16 2.03
C TYR A 433 -0.71 31.87 1.07
N MET A 434 0.43 31.40 1.60
CA MET A 434 1.56 30.86 0.84
C MET A 434 1.93 29.46 1.34
N PRO A 435 2.23 28.51 0.44
CA PRO A 435 2.87 27.26 0.82
C PRO A 435 4.34 27.50 1.21
N VAL A 436 4.77 26.93 2.34
CA VAL A 436 6.15 27.00 2.83
C VAL A 436 6.68 25.67 3.36
N CYS A 437 8.00 25.52 3.34
CA CYS A 437 8.68 24.39 3.96
C CYS A 437 8.67 24.52 5.50
N ARG A 438 8.95 23.42 6.20
CA ARG A 438 8.97 23.39 7.67
C ARG A 438 9.84 24.48 8.28
N LYS A 439 11.06 24.66 7.73
CA LYS A 439 12.02 25.68 8.20
C LYS A 439 11.40 27.07 8.13
N HIS A 440 10.83 27.43 6.99
CA HIS A 440 10.22 28.74 6.77
C HIS A 440 8.91 28.94 7.55
N TYR A 441 8.13 27.88 7.75
CA TYR A 441 6.96 27.96 8.62
C TYR A 441 7.35 28.31 10.06
N VAL A 442 8.33 27.58 10.62
CA VAL A 442 8.79 27.79 11.99
C VAL A 442 9.49 29.15 12.13
N SER A 443 10.35 29.52 11.19
CA SER A 443 11.03 30.83 11.23
C SER A 443 10.07 32.01 10.96
N GLY A 444 9.04 31.80 10.13
CA GLY A 444 8.04 32.83 9.80
C GLY A 444 7.07 33.12 10.95
N GLN A 445 6.82 32.17 11.85
CA GLN A 445 6.14 32.45 13.12
C GLN A 445 6.98 33.34 14.05
N VAL A 446 8.31 33.16 14.06
CA VAL A 446 9.24 34.03 14.82
C VAL A 446 9.23 35.47 14.29
N VAL A 447 8.96 35.70 13.00
CA VAL A 447 8.83 37.05 12.44
C VAL A 447 7.57 37.77 12.96
N LYS A 448 6.44 37.08 13.16
CA LYS A 448 5.23 37.69 13.75
C LYS A 448 5.36 38.00 15.25
N GLU A 449 6.14 37.22 16.01
CA GLU A 449 6.45 37.51 17.42
C GLU A 449 7.53 38.59 17.57
N ALA A 450 8.56 38.59 16.70
CA ALA A 450 9.57 39.65 16.67
C ALA A 450 8.94 41.00 16.31
N THR A 451 7.99 41.04 15.36
CA THR A 451 7.28 42.28 15.00
C THR A 451 6.38 42.78 16.15
N ARG A 452 5.81 41.89 16.96
CA ARG A 452 5.09 42.25 18.20
C ARG A 452 6.02 42.85 19.25
N SER A 453 7.21 42.28 19.45
CA SER A 453 8.21 42.81 20.38
C SER A 453 8.80 44.16 19.95
N VAL A 454 8.88 44.42 18.64
CA VAL A 454 9.33 45.71 18.07
C VAL A 454 8.24 46.78 18.20
N LEU A 455 6.96 46.42 18.05
CA LEU A 455 5.84 47.34 18.27
C LEU A 455 5.60 47.65 19.76
N ASP A 456 5.84 46.69 20.66
CA ASP A 456 5.77 46.94 22.12
C ASP A 456 6.99 47.70 22.66
N SER A 457 8.18 47.53 22.06
CA SER A 457 9.36 48.36 22.41
C SER A 457 9.30 49.79 21.86
N GLN A 458 8.57 50.03 20.76
CA GLN A 458 8.27 51.39 20.27
C GLN A 458 7.23 52.13 21.13
N LYS A 459 6.37 51.43 21.88
CA LYS A 459 5.46 52.07 22.85
C LYS A 459 6.16 52.58 24.12
N VAL A 460 7.32 52.02 24.47
CA VAL A 460 8.10 52.44 25.66
C VAL A 460 9.02 53.64 25.37
N GLN A 461 9.32 53.92 24.10
CA GLN A 461 10.11 55.11 23.71
C GLN A 461 9.27 56.37 23.41
N CYS A 462 7.94 56.28 23.37
CA CYS A 462 7.04 57.42 23.12
C CYS A 462 6.36 57.97 24.38
N SER A 463 6.86 57.67 25.58
CA SER A 463 6.33 58.20 26.86
C SER A 463 7.34 59.00 27.68
N SER A 464 8.52 59.34 27.12
CA SER A 464 9.53 60.17 27.79
C SER A 464 9.89 61.49 27.07
N VAL A 465 9.06 61.94 26.13
CA VAL A 465 9.13 63.31 25.59
C VAL A 465 7.72 63.85 25.40
N LEU A 466 7.16 64.40 26.46
CA LEU A 466 6.22 65.53 26.48
C LEU A 466 6.07 66.02 27.93
#